data_AF-A0A6A8GBI9-F1
#
_entry.id   AF-A0A6A8GBI9-F1
#
_cell.length_a   1.000
_cell.length_b   1.000
_cell.length_c   1.000
_cell.angle_alpha   90.00
_cell.angle_beta   90.00
_cell.angle_gamma   90.00
#
_symmetry.space_group_name_H-M   'P 1'
#
loop_
_entity.id
_entity.type
_entity.pdbx_description
1 polymer ?
#
loop_
_entity_poly.entity_id
_entity_poly.type
_entity_poly.pdbx_seq_one_letter_code
_entity_poly.pdbx_strand_id
1 'polypeptide(L)'
;MDIFDGYPEQENIFQQMVSDDRKLGNEEEEMLLSIIPDLYFKSFDRSDIDSAQDVRTYQDFLELSTDEIRLPIQKIQKREGRYTALKYLWWRFNERSEFYDKWIFLLFVETAEIYLLDTIAHSIPEAIEVLLEKYPQLEQSFHGNPKMDFAYHQYVVLRACAFLHQYLLEKVNIDQYINENSNLQGQFNRDQISFSKVINWAKYDDLITAQTRRLIHFIREVRNVSAHNMWLDRNYSIDILRHGSECSTYILNQILALQFREHLGYDFSREKYGNELENKIEREFEWWYYEQKQTWQPGENPDGRRL
;
A
#
# COMPACT_ATOMS: atom_id res chain seq x y z
N MET A 1 -0.44 -24.23 -6.36
CA MET A 1 -1.01 -23.17 -7.20
C MET A 1 -0.39 -21.92 -6.66
N ASP A 2 0.61 -21.38 -7.35
CA ASP A 2 1.24 -20.14 -6.90
C ASP A 2 0.17 -19.06 -6.89
N ILE A 3 -0.02 -18.41 -5.75
CA ILE A 3 -1.02 -17.36 -5.50
C ILE A 3 -0.63 -16.07 -6.28
N PHE A 4 0.21 -16.20 -7.30
CA PHE A 4 0.94 -15.13 -7.97
C PHE A 4 0.79 -15.18 -9.50
N ASP A 5 0.12 -16.19 -10.06
CA ASP A 5 0.02 -16.43 -11.52
C ASP A 5 -0.98 -15.52 -12.28
N GLY A 6 -1.59 -14.53 -11.60
CA GLY A 6 -2.70 -13.73 -12.15
C GLY A 6 -2.32 -12.47 -12.95
N TYR A 7 -1.08 -12.00 -12.92
CA TYR A 7 -0.68 -10.73 -13.57
C TYR A 7 0.67 -10.82 -14.29
N PRO A 8 0.72 -11.37 -15.53
CA PRO A 8 1.96 -11.66 -16.24
C PRO A 8 2.80 -10.43 -16.64
N GLU A 9 2.26 -9.21 -16.57
CA GLU A 9 2.97 -7.97 -16.96
C GLU A 9 3.21 -6.99 -15.79
N GLN A 10 2.72 -7.31 -14.59
CA GLN A 10 2.94 -6.51 -13.38
C GLN A 10 3.77 -7.31 -12.39
N GLU A 11 5.01 -7.66 -12.73
CA GLU A 11 5.94 -8.19 -11.72
C GLU A 11 5.98 -7.18 -10.57
N ASN A 12 5.48 -7.54 -9.39
CA ASN A 12 5.46 -6.62 -8.27
C ASN A 12 6.91 -6.40 -7.81
N ILE A 13 7.34 -5.17 -7.49
CA ILE A 13 8.69 -4.95 -6.92
C ILE A 13 8.86 -5.83 -5.69
N PHE A 14 7.81 -5.98 -4.88
CA PHE A 14 7.80 -6.93 -3.78
C PHE A 14 8.09 -8.37 -4.23
N GLN A 15 7.49 -8.85 -5.33
CA GLN A 15 7.74 -10.20 -5.84
C GLN A 15 9.13 -10.34 -6.43
N GLN A 16 9.59 -9.36 -7.22
CA GLN A 16 10.96 -9.31 -7.74
C GLN A 16 11.96 -9.36 -6.59
N MET A 17 11.71 -8.62 -5.52
CA MET A 17 12.60 -8.61 -4.36
C MET A 17 12.55 -9.88 -3.51
N VAL A 18 11.41 -10.58 -3.50
CA VAL A 18 11.27 -11.89 -2.83
C VAL A 18 11.90 -13.01 -3.64
N SER A 19 11.93 -12.89 -4.98
CA SER A 19 12.46 -13.93 -5.88
C SER A 19 13.94 -13.75 -6.22
N ASP A 20 14.51 -12.58 -5.96
CA ASP A 20 15.87 -12.23 -6.36
C ASP A 20 16.84 -12.45 -5.18
N ASP A 21 17.66 -13.50 -5.27
CA ASP A 21 18.69 -13.92 -4.29
C ASP A 21 19.84 -12.89 -4.10
N ARG A 22 19.67 -11.63 -4.54
CA ARG A 22 20.69 -10.60 -4.48
C ARG A 22 20.70 -9.92 -3.13
N LYS A 23 21.89 -9.77 -2.53
CA LYS A 23 22.09 -9.05 -1.27
C LYS A 23 21.68 -7.58 -1.41
N LEU A 24 20.60 -7.21 -0.74
CA LEU A 24 19.99 -5.89 -0.63
C LEU A 24 20.64 -5.05 0.51
N GLY A 25 21.97 -4.90 0.59
CA GLY A 25 22.61 -4.09 1.65
C GLY A 25 23.03 -4.83 2.94
N ASN A 26 22.51 -4.41 4.10
CA ASN A 26 22.89 -4.96 5.43
C ASN A 26 22.15 -6.29 5.68
N GLU A 27 22.91 -7.37 5.88
CA GLU A 27 22.37 -8.74 6.03
C GLU A 27 21.27 -8.88 7.09
N GLU A 28 21.34 -8.15 8.21
CA GLU A 28 20.29 -8.19 9.24
C GLU A 28 19.01 -7.49 8.76
N GLU A 29 19.13 -6.31 8.15
CA GLU A 29 17.98 -5.54 7.64
C GLU A 29 17.28 -6.29 6.51
N GLU A 30 18.04 -6.88 5.59
CA GLU A 30 17.54 -7.73 4.51
C GLU A 30 16.77 -8.93 5.04
N MET A 31 17.38 -9.63 6.01
CA MET A 31 16.76 -10.80 6.62
C MET A 31 15.44 -10.40 7.29
N LEU A 32 15.40 -9.29 8.04
CA LEU A 32 14.17 -8.78 8.66
C LEU A 32 13.09 -8.44 7.62
N LEU A 33 13.44 -7.77 6.53
CA LEU A 33 12.49 -7.45 5.44
C LEU A 33 12.00 -8.73 4.74
N SER A 34 12.87 -9.73 4.54
CA SER A 34 12.53 -11.01 3.90
C SER A 34 11.58 -11.88 4.74
N ILE A 35 11.41 -11.59 6.03
CA ILE A 35 10.44 -12.28 6.90
C ILE A 35 9.02 -11.74 6.63
N ILE A 36 8.86 -10.47 6.24
CA ILE A 36 7.54 -9.87 6.04
C ILE A 36 6.68 -10.73 5.08
N PRO A 37 7.13 -11.08 3.86
CA PRO A 37 6.36 -11.96 2.97
C PRO A 37 5.93 -13.28 3.60
N ASP A 38 6.78 -13.89 4.43
CA ASP A 38 6.47 -15.15 5.10
C ASP A 38 5.28 -15.03 6.03
N LEU A 39 5.16 -13.90 6.73
CA LEU A 39 4.02 -13.63 7.63
C LEU A 39 2.69 -13.46 6.87
N TYR A 40 2.73 -13.16 5.59
CA TYR A 40 1.52 -12.94 4.78
C TYR A 40 1.16 -14.15 3.92
N PHE A 41 2.16 -14.81 3.31
CA PHE A 41 1.93 -15.71 2.18
C PHE A 41 2.41 -17.14 2.39
N LYS A 42 3.30 -17.40 3.36
CA LYS A 42 3.78 -18.76 3.61
C LYS A 42 2.95 -19.48 4.65
N SER A 43 2.50 -20.68 4.30
CA SER A 43 1.95 -21.65 5.24
C SER A 43 3.10 -22.43 5.89
N PHE A 44 3.15 -22.46 7.21
CA PHE A 44 4.17 -23.21 7.96
C PHE A 44 3.60 -24.46 8.61
N ASP A 45 4.37 -25.54 8.51
CA ASP A 45 4.07 -26.81 9.16
C ASP A 45 4.01 -26.66 10.68
N ARG A 46 3.07 -27.39 11.30
CA ARG A 46 2.87 -27.32 12.75
C ARG A 46 4.13 -27.76 13.52
N SER A 47 4.86 -28.76 13.00
CA SER A 47 6.09 -29.27 13.62
C SER A 47 7.18 -28.21 13.78
N ASP A 48 7.35 -27.34 12.78
CA ASP A 48 8.41 -26.33 12.78
C ASP A 48 8.14 -25.22 13.78
N ILE A 49 6.86 -24.88 13.97
CA ILE A 49 6.44 -23.86 14.93
C ILE A 49 6.44 -24.39 16.37
N ASP A 50 6.04 -25.64 16.54
CA ASP A 50 6.05 -26.27 17.86
C ASP A 50 7.48 -26.42 18.38
N SER A 51 8.46 -26.69 17.49
CA SER A 51 9.89 -26.75 17.82
C SER A 51 10.59 -25.39 17.95
N ALA A 52 9.99 -24.31 17.46
CA ALA A 52 10.56 -22.97 17.54
C ALA A 52 10.68 -22.46 19.00
N GLN A 53 11.74 -21.69 19.27
CA GLN A 53 11.96 -21.06 20.58
C GLN A 53 10.75 -20.22 21.00
N ASP A 54 10.32 -20.39 22.26
CA ASP A 54 9.21 -19.63 22.84
C ASP A 54 9.70 -18.25 23.28
N VAL A 55 9.36 -17.23 22.51
CA VAL A 55 9.63 -15.82 22.82
C VAL A 55 8.40 -15.25 23.51
N ARG A 56 8.50 -14.77 24.75
CA ARG A 56 7.34 -14.26 25.52
C ARG A 56 7.32 -12.75 25.63
N THR A 57 8.50 -12.13 25.62
CA THR A 57 8.66 -10.68 25.70
C THR A 57 9.45 -10.16 24.52
N TYR A 58 9.39 -8.84 24.29
CA TYR A 58 10.24 -8.20 23.30
C TYR A 58 11.73 -8.28 23.69
N GLN A 59 12.05 -8.34 24.99
CA GLN A 59 13.43 -8.50 25.43
C GLN A 59 14.00 -9.86 25.01
N ASP A 60 13.22 -10.94 25.16
CA ASP A 60 13.62 -12.28 24.69
C ASP A 60 13.82 -12.29 23.17
N PHE A 61 13.04 -11.49 22.44
CA PHE A 61 13.15 -11.36 20.98
C PHE A 61 14.44 -10.66 20.54
N LEU A 62 14.91 -9.67 21.31
CA LEU A 62 16.14 -8.94 21.02
C LEU A 62 17.40 -9.80 21.21
N GLU A 63 17.32 -10.83 22.07
CA GLU A 63 18.41 -11.77 22.33
C GLU A 63 18.63 -12.78 21.19
N LEU A 64 17.62 -12.96 20.32
CA LEU A 64 17.76 -13.84 19.15
C LEU A 64 18.82 -13.33 18.19
N SER A 65 19.68 -14.21 17.70
CA SER A 65 20.50 -13.91 16.53
C SER A 65 19.62 -13.76 15.29
N THR A 66 20.14 -13.06 14.28
CA THR A 66 19.45 -12.78 13.01
C THR A 66 18.87 -14.05 12.37
N ASP A 67 19.63 -15.14 12.35
CA ASP A 67 19.23 -16.40 11.72
C ASP A 67 18.13 -17.16 12.51
N GLU A 68 17.98 -16.86 13.81
CA GLU A 68 17.02 -17.52 14.69
C GLU A 68 15.64 -16.88 14.65
N ILE A 69 15.46 -15.70 14.04
CA ILE A 69 14.22 -14.90 14.16
C ILE A 69 13.02 -15.54 13.45
N ARG A 70 13.25 -16.19 12.31
CA ARG A 70 12.18 -16.56 11.36
C ARG A 70 11.13 -17.52 11.94
N LEU A 71 11.52 -18.52 12.72
CA LEU A 71 10.55 -19.46 13.33
C LEU A 71 9.85 -18.89 14.58
N PRO A 72 10.54 -18.27 15.55
CA PRO A 72 9.91 -17.62 16.69
C PRO A 72 8.90 -16.54 16.30
N ILE A 73 9.17 -15.76 15.26
CA ILE A 73 8.24 -14.69 14.85
C ILE A 73 6.94 -15.25 14.26
N GLN A 74 7.00 -16.39 13.56
CA GLN A 74 5.81 -17.10 13.11
C GLN A 74 5.03 -17.72 14.28
N LYS A 75 5.73 -18.21 15.30
CA LYS A 75 5.10 -18.67 16.54
C LYS A 75 4.36 -17.55 17.24
N ILE A 76 4.96 -16.36 17.33
CA ILE A 76 4.30 -15.13 17.83
C ILE A 76 3.07 -14.82 16.98
N GLN A 77 3.18 -14.87 15.64
CA GLN A 77 2.04 -14.63 14.76
C GLN A 77 0.89 -15.61 15.04
N LYS A 78 1.16 -16.91 15.18
CA LYS A 78 0.10 -17.90 15.47
C LYS A 78 -0.53 -17.71 16.85
N ARG A 79 0.26 -17.28 17.84
CA ARG A 79 -0.20 -17.11 19.23
C ARG A 79 -0.95 -15.79 19.46
N GLU A 80 -0.44 -14.69 18.91
CA GLU A 80 -0.85 -13.31 19.24
C GLU A 80 -1.31 -12.50 18.03
N GLY A 81 -1.16 -13.03 16.83
CA GLY A 81 -1.57 -12.39 15.58
C GLY A 81 -0.44 -11.65 14.86
N ARG A 82 -0.69 -11.36 13.58
CA ARG A 82 0.29 -10.74 12.67
C ARG A 82 0.75 -9.36 13.13
N TYR A 83 -0.15 -8.54 13.69
CA TYR A 83 0.21 -7.22 14.20
C TYR A 83 1.34 -7.28 15.23
N THR A 84 1.25 -8.19 16.21
CA THR A 84 2.29 -8.33 17.23
C THR A 84 3.62 -8.80 16.65
N ALA A 85 3.58 -9.76 15.71
CA ALA A 85 4.77 -10.21 15.00
C ALA A 85 5.44 -9.06 14.21
N LEU A 86 4.67 -8.32 13.41
CA LEU A 86 5.19 -7.16 12.68
C LEU A 86 5.72 -6.08 13.60
N LYS A 87 5.08 -5.85 14.75
CA LYS A 87 5.52 -4.88 15.75
C LYS A 87 6.90 -5.22 16.32
N TYR A 88 7.16 -6.51 16.58
CA TYR A 88 8.47 -6.96 17.09
C TYR A 88 9.55 -6.80 16.03
N LEU A 89 9.26 -7.18 14.77
CA LEU A 89 10.15 -6.97 13.64
C LEU A 89 10.43 -5.49 13.42
N TRP A 90 9.39 -4.65 13.44
CA TRP A 90 9.49 -3.20 13.28
C TRP A 90 10.40 -2.58 14.32
N TRP A 91 10.17 -2.90 15.60
CA TRP A 91 11.00 -2.33 16.67
C TRP A 91 12.46 -2.70 16.50
N ARG A 92 12.77 -3.97 16.19
CA ARG A 92 14.15 -4.39 15.95
C ARG A 92 14.74 -3.72 14.72
N PHE A 93 13.99 -3.63 13.62
CA PHE A 93 14.41 -2.93 12.42
C PHE A 93 14.70 -1.46 12.72
N ASN A 94 13.79 -0.76 13.39
CA ASN A 94 13.95 0.67 13.71
C ASN A 94 15.09 0.95 14.72
N GLU A 95 15.43 0.00 15.59
CA GLU A 95 16.55 0.13 16.53
C GLU A 95 17.92 -0.14 15.89
N ARG A 96 17.97 -1.00 14.86
CA ARG A 96 19.22 -1.51 14.29
C ARG A 96 19.49 -1.10 12.85
N SER A 97 18.50 -0.53 12.16
CA SER A 97 18.65 -0.13 10.76
C SER A 97 19.58 1.08 10.69
N GLU A 98 20.68 0.88 9.98
CA GLU A 98 21.67 1.91 9.68
C GLU A 98 21.70 2.20 8.18
N PHE A 99 21.34 1.21 7.37
CA PHE A 99 21.43 1.28 5.92
C PHE A 99 20.16 1.86 5.32
N TYR A 100 18.99 1.32 5.69
CA TYR A 100 17.71 1.77 5.15
C TYR A 100 17.04 2.86 5.98
N ASP A 101 16.23 3.68 5.32
CA ASP A 101 15.26 4.50 6.05
C ASP A 101 14.19 3.60 6.70
N LYS A 102 13.83 3.91 7.95
CA LYS A 102 12.80 3.20 8.71
C LYS A 102 11.48 3.00 7.92
N TRP A 103 11.11 3.92 7.04
CA TRP A 103 9.90 3.83 6.24
C TRP A 103 9.90 2.69 5.23
N ILE A 104 11.06 2.14 4.86
CA ILE A 104 11.13 0.99 3.95
C ILE A 104 10.37 -0.21 4.53
N PHE A 105 10.50 -0.46 5.83
CA PHE A 105 9.78 -1.54 6.51
C PHE A 105 8.27 -1.32 6.44
N LEU A 106 7.83 -0.10 6.74
CA LEU A 106 6.42 0.25 6.72
C LEU A 106 5.83 0.19 5.29
N LEU A 107 6.59 0.59 4.28
CA LEU A 107 6.23 0.45 2.87
C LEU A 107 6.09 -1.02 2.47
N PHE A 108 6.99 -1.89 2.92
CA PHE A 108 6.87 -3.34 2.69
C PHE A 108 5.59 -3.92 3.28
N VAL A 109 5.32 -3.57 4.53
CA VAL A 109 4.10 -4.01 5.22
C VAL A 109 2.87 -3.52 4.47
N GLU A 110 2.82 -2.25 4.06
CA GLU A 110 1.66 -1.71 3.37
C GLU A 110 1.43 -2.36 2.00
N THR A 111 2.50 -2.57 1.23
CA THR A 111 2.42 -3.29 -0.05
C THR A 111 1.95 -4.74 0.15
N ALA A 112 2.43 -5.43 1.19
CA ALA A 112 2.01 -6.80 1.50
C ALA A 112 0.54 -6.86 1.97
N GLU A 113 0.07 -5.89 2.76
CA GLU A 113 -1.35 -5.78 3.16
C GLU A 113 -2.26 -5.59 1.93
N ILE A 114 -1.90 -4.71 1.00
CA ILE A 114 -2.66 -4.51 -0.25
C ILE A 114 -2.71 -5.80 -1.07
N TYR A 115 -1.59 -6.50 -1.19
CA TYR A 115 -1.56 -7.76 -1.94
C TYR A 115 -2.41 -8.86 -1.28
N LEU A 116 -2.40 -8.95 0.05
CA LEU A 116 -3.27 -9.88 0.76
C LEU A 116 -4.75 -9.54 0.54
N LEU A 117 -5.11 -8.25 0.56
CA LEU A 117 -6.47 -7.82 0.28
C LEU A 117 -6.90 -8.21 -1.12
N ASP A 118 -6.01 -8.09 -2.11
CA ASP A 118 -6.25 -8.52 -3.48
C ASP A 118 -6.53 -10.04 -3.55
N THR A 119 -5.70 -10.82 -2.86
CA THR A 119 -5.89 -12.28 -2.76
C THR A 119 -7.25 -12.62 -2.15
N ILE A 120 -7.61 -11.96 -1.05
CA ILE A 120 -8.91 -12.17 -0.38
C ILE A 120 -10.07 -11.77 -1.29
N ALA A 121 -9.94 -10.64 -1.99
CA ALA A 121 -10.98 -10.08 -2.85
C ALA A 121 -11.27 -10.96 -4.07
N HIS A 122 -10.27 -11.65 -4.60
CA HIS A 122 -10.45 -12.53 -5.77
C HIS A 122 -10.71 -14.00 -5.38
N SER A 123 -9.96 -14.55 -4.42
CA SER A 123 -10.09 -15.97 -4.05
C SER A 123 -11.38 -16.32 -3.31
N ILE A 124 -11.95 -15.40 -2.53
CA ILE A 124 -13.21 -15.68 -1.80
C ILE A 124 -14.40 -15.74 -2.76
N PRO A 125 -14.64 -14.76 -3.66
CA PRO A 125 -15.71 -14.87 -4.64
C PRO A 125 -15.59 -16.11 -5.52
N GLU A 126 -14.40 -16.44 -6.03
CA GLU A 126 -14.17 -17.67 -6.81
C GLU A 126 -14.58 -18.92 -6.02
N ALA A 127 -14.18 -19.01 -4.75
CA ALA A 127 -14.56 -20.14 -3.90
C ALA A 127 -16.07 -20.20 -3.63
N ILE A 128 -16.73 -19.04 -3.48
CA ILE A 128 -18.18 -18.94 -3.34
C ILE A 128 -18.88 -19.37 -4.63
N GLU A 129 -18.40 -18.95 -5.79
CA GLU A 129 -18.96 -19.34 -7.10
C GLU A 129 -18.89 -20.85 -7.28
N VAL A 130 -17.75 -21.49 -7.02
CA VAL A 130 -17.61 -22.95 -7.04
C VAL A 130 -18.58 -23.64 -6.06
N LEU A 131 -18.77 -23.06 -4.87
CA LEU A 131 -19.72 -23.60 -3.89
C LEU A 131 -21.18 -23.44 -4.33
N LEU A 132 -21.54 -22.31 -4.94
CA LEU A 132 -22.89 -22.05 -5.46
C LEU A 132 -23.19 -22.92 -6.68
N GLU A 133 -22.23 -23.15 -7.57
CA GLU A 133 -22.34 -24.13 -8.66
C GLU A 133 -22.59 -25.54 -8.13
N LYS A 134 -21.87 -25.93 -7.07
CA LYS A 134 -21.99 -27.26 -6.45
C LYS A 134 -23.27 -27.42 -5.61
N TYR A 135 -23.78 -26.34 -5.04
CA TYR A 135 -24.94 -26.32 -4.15
C TYR A 135 -25.86 -25.13 -4.44
N PRO A 136 -26.65 -25.16 -5.54
CA PRO A 136 -27.48 -24.03 -5.97
C PRO A 136 -28.51 -23.57 -4.92
N GLN A 137 -28.94 -24.46 -4.04
CA GLN A 137 -29.84 -24.14 -2.92
C GLN A 137 -29.26 -23.12 -1.92
N LEU A 138 -27.93 -22.94 -1.90
CA LEU A 138 -27.28 -21.93 -1.05
C LEU A 138 -27.46 -20.50 -1.58
N GLU A 139 -27.72 -20.33 -2.87
CA GLU A 139 -27.91 -19.00 -3.49
C GLU A 139 -29.04 -18.22 -2.83
N GLN A 140 -30.13 -18.91 -2.48
CA GLN A 140 -31.28 -18.34 -1.76
C GLN A 140 -30.93 -17.90 -0.33
N SER A 141 -29.89 -18.49 0.28
CA SER A 141 -29.44 -18.17 1.64
C SER A 141 -28.48 -16.98 1.68
N PHE A 142 -27.75 -16.71 0.59
CA PHE A 142 -26.80 -15.60 0.50
C PHE A 142 -27.42 -14.30 -0.04
N HIS A 143 -28.66 -14.33 -0.54
CA HIS A 143 -29.33 -13.17 -1.15
C HIS A 143 -28.52 -12.51 -2.30
N GLY A 144 -27.71 -13.31 -3.01
CA GLY A 144 -26.84 -12.89 -4.12
C GLY A 144 -25.34 -12.90 -3.79
N ASN A 145 -24.50 -12.60 -4.78
CA ASN A 145 -23.05 -12.52 -4.60
C ASN A 145 -22.67 -11.24 -3.80
N PRO A 146 -21.85 -11.36 -2.73
CA PRO A 146 -21.40 -10.19 -1.98
C PRO A 146 -20.57 -9.26 -2.88
N LYS A 147 -20.84 -7.94 -2.82
CA LYS A 147 -20.12 -6.91 -3.60
C LYS A 147 -18.72 -6.64 -3.02
N MET A 148 -17.86 -7.65 -2.99
CA MET A 148 -16.52 -7.57 -2.41
C MET A 148 -15.60 -6.62 -3.19
N ASP A 149 -15.76 -6.51 -4.51
CA ASP A 149 -14.96 -5.61 -5.37
C ASP A 149 -15.01 -4.14 -4.93
N PHE A 150 -16.21 -3.64 -4.62
CA PHE A 150 -16.37 -2.25 -4.17
C PHE A 150 -15.64 -2.01 -2.85
N ALA A 151 -15.86 -2.90 -1.86
CA ALA A 151 -15.26 -2.78 -0.55
C ALA A 151 -13.72 -2.92 -0.63
N TYR A 152 -13.23 -3.83 -1.46
CA TYR A 152 -11.81 -4.04 -1.71
C TYR A 152 -11.15 -2.77 -2.26
N HIS A 153 -11.58 -2.29 -3.43
CA HIS A 153 -10.95 -1.14 -4.08
C HIS A 153 -11.07 0.13 -3.22
N GLN A 154 -12.20 0.33 -2.55
CA GLN A 154 -12.37 1.44 -1.62
C GLN A 154 -11.37 1.35 -0.46
N TYR A 155 -11.19 0.16 0.12
CA TYR A 155 -10.28 -0.04 1.24
C TYR A 155 -8.82 0.18 0.83
N VAL A 156 -8.40 -0.30 -0.36
CA VAL A 156 -7.06 -0.04 -0.92
C VAL A 156 -6.81 1.47 -1.06
N VAL A 157 -7.74 2.21 -1.67
CA VAL A 157 -7.61 3.66 -1.86
C VAL A 157 -7.53 4.39 -0.51
N LEU A 158 -8.38 4.03 0.45
CA LEU A 158 -8.38 4.65 1.79
C LEU A 158 -7.07 4.40 2.53
N ARG A 159 -6.58 3.16 2.51
CA ARG A 159 -5.32 2.76 3.13
C ARG A 159 -4.13 3.47 2.52
N ALA A 160 -4.00 3.43 1.19
CA ALA A 160 -2.92 4.10 0.48
C ALA A 160 -2.91 5.61 0.77
N CYS A 161 -4.07 6.28 0.73
CA CYS A 161 -4.14 7.70 1.09
C CYS A 161 -3.71 7.98 2.54
N ALA A 162 -4.13 7.15 3.50
CA ALA A 162 -3.75 7.32 4.90
C ALA A 162 -2.25 7.11 5.11
N PHE A 163 -1.70 6.04 4.52
CA PHE A 163 -0.28 5.72 4.57
C PHE A 163 0.57 6.82 3.93
N LEU A 164 0.26 7.21 2.69
CA LEU A 164 0.98 8.24 1.94
C LEU A 164 0.94 9.58 2.65
N HIS A 165 -0.19 9.93 3.26
CA HIS A 165 -0.29 11.16 4.03
C HIS A 165 0.68 11.17 5.21
N GLN A 166 0.72 10.09 6.01
CA GLN A 166 1.65 10.00 7.14
C GLN A 166 3.11 9.94 6.68
N TYR A 167 3.40 9.13 5.66
CA TYR A 167 4.73 9.01 5.06
C TYR A 167 5.27 10.38 4.62
N LEU A 168 4.49 11.11 3.82
CA LEU A 168 4.92 12.42 3.33
C LEU A 168 4.97 13.47 4.43
N LEU A 169 4.07 13.42 5.43
CA LEU A 169 4.15 14.30 6.61
C LEU A 169 5.45 14.10 7.39
N GLU A 170 6.04 12.90 7.38
CA GLU A 170 7.32 12.60 8.02
C GLU A 170 8.55 12.91 7.17
N LYS A 171 8.43 12.79 5.85
CA LYS A 171 9.55 12.99 4.91
C LYS A 171 9.73 14.44 4.46
N VAL A 172 8.64 15.19 4.31
CA VAL A 172 8.69 16.60 3.88
C VAL A 172 9.20 17.47 5.02
N ASN A 173 10.06 18.45 4.70
CA ASN A 173 10.52 19.44 5.68
C ASN A 173 9.45 20.51 5.93
N ILE A 174 8.39 20.13 6.64
CA ILE A 174 7.21 20.97 6.89
C ILE A 174 7.59 22.28 7.58
N ASP A 175 8.52 22.23 8.54
CA ASP A 175 8.93 23.40 9.32
C ASP A 175 9.58 24.45 8.41
N GLN A 176 10.37 24.03 7.43
CA GLN A 176 10.92 24.95 6.43
C GLN A 176 9.81 25.66 5.65
N TYR A 177 8.82 24.93 5.14
CA TYR A 177 7.71 25.53 4.37
C TYR A 177 6.80 26.44 5.20
N ILE A 178 6.59 26.13 6.48
CA ILE A 178 5.85 27.00 7.41
C ILE A 178 6.64 28.30 7.66
N ASN A 179 7.96 28.19 7.87
CA ASN A 179 8.82 29.32 8.19
C ASN A 179 9.05 30.23 6.98
N GLU A 180 9.14 29.69 5.77
CA GLU A 180 9.33 30.48 4.54
C GLU A 180 8.05 31.20 4.09
N ASN A 181 6.87 30.73 4.50
CA ASN A 181 5.61 31.41 4.25
C ASN A 181 5.25 32.34 5.42
N SER A 182 5.57 33.63 5.30
CA SER A 182 5.20 34.66 6.27
C SER A 182 3.69 34.70 6.60
N ASN A 183 2.84 34.22 5.69
CA ASN A 183 1.39 34.11 5.88
C ASN A 183 0.94 32.87 6.67
N LEU A 184 1.82 31.87 6.87
CA LEU A 184 1.54 30.64 7.62
C LEU A 184 2.23 30.62 8.99
N GLN A 185 3.23 31.49 9.22
CA GLN A 185 3.92 31.64 10.49
C GLN A 185 2.91 31.91 11.63
N GLY A 186 2.91 31.03 12.64
CA GLY A 186 2.04 31.13 13.82
C GLY A 186 0.58 30.72 13.62
N GLN A 187 0.17 30.30 12.42
CA GLN A 187 -1.22 29.91 12.12
C GLN A 187 -1.42 28.39 11.91
N PHE A 188 -0.36 27.63 11.64
CA PHE A 188 -0.45 26.20 11.38
C PHE A 188 0.52 25.41 12.26
N ASN A 189 0.02 24.39 12.95
CA ASN A 189 0.82 23.27 13.45
C ASN A 189 0.94 22.20 12.36
N ARG A 190 1.94 21.31 12.46
CA ARG A 190 2.14 20.14 11.59
C ARG A 190 0.85 19.35 11.35
N ASP A 191 0.04 19.19 12.39
CA ASP A 191 -1.24 18.44 12.37
C ASP A 191 -2.35 19.13 11.55
N GLN A 192 -2.17 20.39 11.16
CA GLN A 192 -3.14 21.19 10.41
C GLN A 192 -2.79 21.31 8.92
N ILE A 193 -1.69 20.69 8.49
CA ILE A 193 -1.29 20.66 7.09
C ILE A 193 -2.17 19.65 6.33
N SER A 194 -2.79 20.10 5.24
CA SER A 194 -3.63 19.23 4.43
C SER A 194 -2.80 18.29 3.57
N PHE A 195 -3.34 17.09 3.30
CA PHE A 195 -2.68 16.11 2.44
C PHE A 195 -2.31 16.70 1.06
N SER A 196 -3.19 17.52 0.47
CA SER A 196 -2.94 18.22 -0.79
C SER A 196 -1.67 19.09 -0.74
N LYS A 197 -1.46 19.86 0.33
CA LYS A 197 -0.26 20.71 0.48
C LYS A 197 1.01 19.86 0.56
N VAL A 198 0.98 18.82 1.38
CA VAL A 198 2.11 17.90 1.58
C VAL A 198 2.50 17.18 0.29
N ILE A 199 1.54 16.76 -0.54
CA ILE A 199 1.82 16.17 -1.86
C ILE A 199 2.63 17.13 -2.75
N ASN A 200 2.28 18.42 -2.73
CA ASN A 200 2.96 19.40 -3.56
C ASN A 200 4.36 19.73 -3.03
N TRP A 201 4.53 19.86 -1.71
CA TRP A 201 5.83 20.03 -1.08
C TRP A 201 6.76 18.84 -1.30
N ALA A 202 6.23 17.61 -1.23
CA ALA A 202 7.01 16.41 -1.54
C ALA A 202 7.60 16.42 -2.95
N LYS A 203 6.89 17.01 -3.93
CA LYS A 203 7.42 17.19 -5.29
C LYS A 203 8.48 18.29 -5.37
N TYR A 204 8.43 19.31 -4.51
CA TYR A 204 9.45 20.36 -4.46
C TYR A 204 10.72 19.88 -3.76
N ASP A 205 10.57 18.98 -2.78
CA ASP A 205 11.67 18.29 -2.09
C ASP A 205 12.23 17.10 -2.90
N ASP A 206 11.79 16.92 -4.15
CA ASP A 206 12.15 15.80 -5.04
C ASP A 206 11.90 14.38 -4.47
N LEU A 207 11.05 14.25 -3.46
CA LEU A 207 10.65 12.97 -2.85
C LEU A 207 9.74 12.14 -3.76
N ILE A 208 9.01 12.80 -4.67
CA ILE A 208 8.13 12.17 -5.65
C ILE A 208 8.24 12.87 -7.01
N THR A 209 8.01 12.11 -8.08
CA THR A 209 7.99 12.67 -9.44
C THR A 209 6.74 13.51 -9.70
N ALA A 210 6.75 14.30 -10.77
CA ALA A 210 5.57 15.05 -11.20
C ALA A 210 4.37 14.15 -11.53
N GLN A 211 4.62 12.98 -12.15
CA GLN A 211 3.60 11.98 -12.45
C GLN A 211 3.04 11.35 -11.17
N THR A 212 3.92 10.90 -10.26
CA THR A 212 3.51 10.37 -8.96
C THR A 212 2.65 11.38 -8.19
N ARG A 213 3.04 12.67 -8.19
CA ARG A 213 2.24 13.75 -7.60
C ARG A 213 0.83 13.84 -8.20
N ARG A 214 0.69 13.80 -9.53
CA ARG A 214 -0.62 13.83 -10.20
C ARG A 214 -1.46 12.62 -9.84
N LEU A 215 -0.89 11.42 -9.86
CA LEU A 215 -1.59 10.20 -9.48
C LEU A 215 -2.01 10.20 -7.99
N ILE A 216 -1.20 10.73 -7.07
CA ILE A 216 -1.60 10.87 -5.66
C ILE A 216 -2.79 11.83 -5.53
N HIS A 217 -2.79 12.96 -6.26
CA HIS A 217 -3.95 13.84 -6.29
C HIS A 217 -5.20 13.15 -6.83
N PHE A 218 -5.07 12.28 -7.85
CA PHE A 218 -6.19 11.50 -8.37
C PHE A 218 -6.78 10.58 -7.28
N ILE A 219 -5.97 9.72 -6.65
CA ILE A 219 -6.48 8.80 -5.61
C ILE A 219 -7.04 9.56 -4.40
N ARG A 220 -6.53 10.77 -4.10
CA ARG A 220 -7.08 11.65 -3.06
C ARG A 220 -8.49 12.13 -3.44
N GLU A 221 -8.73 12.51 -4.69
CA GLU A 221 -10.07 12.91 -5.13
C GLU A 221 -11.04 11.72 -5.10
N VAL A 222 -10.61 10.55 -5.60
CA VAL A 222 -11.38 9.30 -5.49
C VAL A 222 -11.73 9.02 -4.02
N ARG A 223 -10.73 9.09 -3.12
CA ARG A 223 -10.91 8.90 -1.66
C ARG A 223 -11.91 9.87 -1.06
N ASN A 224 -11.83 11.16 -1.37
CA ASN A 224 -12.73 12.16 -0.79
C ASN A 224 -14.18 11.86 -1.16
N VAL A 225 -14.40 11.43 -2.40
CA VAL A 225 -15.73 11.03 -2.87
C VAL A 225 -16.17 9.70 -2.23
N SER A 226 -15.29 8.68 -2.17
CA SER A 226 -15.59 7.40 -1.51
C SER A 226 -15.92 7.56 -0.02
N ALA A 227 -15.26 8.47 0.68
CA ALA A 227 -15.50 8.75 2.10
C ALA A 227 -16.84 9.48 2.34
N HIS A 228 -17.27 10.33 1.40
CA HIS A 228 -18.55 11.05 1.50
C HIS A 228 -19.76 10.20 1.05
N ASN A 229 -19.55 9.22 0.16
CA ASN A 229 -20.61 8.36 -0.37
C ASN A 229 -21.02 7.19 0.56
N MET A 230 -20.40 7.04 1.74
CA MET A 230 -20.85 6.07 2.74
C MET A 230 -22.24 6.37 3.32
N TRP A 231 -22.75 7.60 3.16
CA TRP A 231 -23.97 8.08 3.84
C TRP A 231 -25.11 8.51 2.92
N LEU A 232 -24.85 8.81 1.64
CA LEU A 232 -25.87 9.27 0.72
C LEU A 232 -25.71 8.56 -0.62
N ASP A 233 -26.80 7.92 -1.04
CA ASP A 233 -27.00 7.22 -2.28
C ASP A 233 -26.55 8.08 -3.49
N ARG A 234 -25.39 7.75 -4.11
CA ARG A 234 -25.10 7.84 -5.55
C ARG A 234 -23.64 7.45 -5.94
N ASN A 235 -23.56 6.34 -6.67
CA ASN A 235 -22.82 6.08 -7.92
C ASN A 235 -21.45 6.76 -8.11
N TYR A 236 -20.38 6.07 -7.74
CA TYR A 236 -19.15 6.10 -8.54
C TYR A 236 -19.09 4.83 -9.37
N SER A 237 -18.63 4.89 -10.63
CA SER A 237 -18.35 3.64 -11.35
C SER A 237 -17.32 2.83 -10.58
N ILE A 238 -17.58 1.53 -10.45
CA ILE A 238 -16.60 0.55 -9.94
C ILE A 238 -15.28 0.66 -10.70
N ASP A 239 -15.31 1.07 -11.98
CA ASP A 239 -14.14 1.22 -12.83
C ASP A 239 -13.19 2.32 -12.31
N ILE A 240 -13.73 3.44 -11.80
CA ILE A 240 -12.91 4.53 -11.26
C ILE A 240 -12.31 4.11 -9.91
N LEU A 241 -13.07 3.39 -9.08
CA LEU A 241 -12.55 2.83 -7.82
C LEU A 241 -11.44 1.81 -8.08
N ARG A 242 -11.66 0.89 -9.03
CA ARG A 242 -10.67 -0.08 -9.49
C ARG A 242 -9.42 0.62 -10.00
N HIS A 243 -9.56 1.63 -10.84
CA HIS A 243 -8.43 2.41 -11.33
C HIS A 243 -7.71 3.19 -10.21
N GLY A 244 -8.45 3.70 -9.23
CA GLY A 244 -7.88 4.30 -8.01
C GLY A 244 -7.05 3.30 -7.20
N SER A 245 -7.50 2.05 -7.11
CA SER A 245 -6.77 0.94 -6.51
C SER A 245 -5.50 0.61 -7.28
N GLU A 246 -5.58 0.49 -8.61
CA GLU A 246 -4.43 0.28 -9.51
C GLU A 246 -3.37 1.40 -9.34
N CYS A 247 -3.82 2.66 -9.33
CA CYS A 247 -2.96 3.81 -9.08
C CYS A 247 -2.32 3.77 -7.69
N SER A 248 -3.07 3.36 -6.66
CA SER A 248 -2.58 3.25 -5.28
C SER A 248 -1.43 2.23 -5.18
N THR A 249 -1.62 1.04 -5.74
CA THR A 249 -0.58 0.00 -5.79
C THR A 249 0.64 0.47 -6.58
N TYR A 250 0.43 1.11 -7.73
CA TYR A 250 1.52 1.68 -8.52
C TYR A 250 2.34 2.72 -7.73
N ILE A 251 1.68 3.67 -7.07
CA ILE A 251 2.34 4.74 -6.31
C ILE A 251 3.20 4.16 -5.19
N LEU A 252 2.66 3.23 -4.40
CA LEU A 252 3.40 2.62 -3.29
C LEU A 252 4.63 1.86 -3.80
N ASN A 253 4.47 1.12 -4.89
CA ASN A 253 5.57 0.44 -5.56
C ASN A 253 6.63 1.42 -6.10
N GLN A 254 6.22 2.56 -6.66
CA GLN A 254 7.16 3.59 -7.11
C GLN A 254 7.93 4.22 -5.94
N ILE A 255 7.27 4.52 -4.83
CA ILE A 255 7.94 5.07 -3.64
C ILE A 255 8.91 4.04 -3.06
N LEU A 256 8.51 2.77 -3.00
CA LEU A 256 9.39 1.69 -2.57
C LEU A 256 10.62 1.56 -3.48
N ALA A 257 10.43 1.59 -4.80
CA ALA A 257 11.53 1.61 -5.77
C ALA A 257 12.47 2.80 -5.57
N LEU A 258 11.96 4.00 -5.29
CA LEU A 258 12.78 5.17 -5.05
C LEU A 258 13.64 5.00 -3.80
N GLN A 259 13.07 4.48 -2.70
CA GLN A 259 13.86 4.17 -1.50
C GLN A 259 14.95 3.15 -1.80
N PHE A 260 14.67 2.10 -2.58
CA PHE A 260 15.73 1.18 -2.98
C PHE A 260 16.77 1.78 -3.92
N ARG A 261 16.37 2.67 -4.83
CA ARG A 261 17.30 3.36 -5.71
C ARG A 261 18.31 4.18 -4.91
N GLU A 262 17.84 4.89 -3.88
CA GLU A 262 18.70 5.71 -3.01
C GLU A 262 19.80 4.88 -2.34
N HIS A 263 19.50 3.64 -1.96
CA HIS A 263 20.42 2.78 -1.23
C HIS A 263 21.23 1.80 -2.10
N LEU A 264 20.63 1.31 -3.19
CA LEU A 264 21.19 0.23 -4.01
C LEU A 264 21.55 0.68 -5.44
N GLY A 265 21.19 1.89 -5.84
CA GLY A 265 21.44 2.42 -7.18
C GLY A 265 20.62 1.77 -8.30
N TYR A 266 19.60 0.96 -7.96
CA TYR A 266 18.76 0.27 -8.93
C TYR A 266 17.64 1.16 -9.47
N ASP A 267 17.44 1.11 -10.78
CA ASP A 267 16.33 1.78 -11.44
C ASP A 267 15.21 0.80 -11.78
N PHE A 268 14.12 0.81 -10.99
CA PHE A 268 12.88 0.09 -11.27
C PHE A 268 11.84 0.94 -12.02
N SER A 269 12.28 1.93 -12.81
CA SER A 269 11.45 2.86 -13.58
C SER A 269 10.30 2.15 -14.31
N ARG A 270 9.06 2.58 -14.02
CA ARG A 270 7.84 2.16 -14.73
C ARG A 270 7.09 3.37 -15.29
N GLU A 271 7.83 4.30 -15.90
CA GLU A 271 7.25 5.50 -16.49
C GLU A 271 6.19 5.17 -17.55
N LYS A 272 6.41 4.10 -18.34
CA LYS A 272 5.43 3.65 -19.34
C LYS A 272 4.07 3.32 -18.71
N TYR A 273 4.07 2.55 -17.63
CA TYR A 273 2.82 2.16 -16.95
C TYR A 273 2.16 3.35 -16.23
N GLY A 274 2.96 4.25 -15.64
CA GLY A 274 2.44 5.51 -15.10
C GLY A 274 1.72 6.36 -16.16
N ASN A 275 2.26 6.42 -17.38
CA ASN A 275 1.61 7.10 -18.50
C ASN A 275 0.30 6.42 -18.91
N GLU A 276 0.23 5.08 -18.89
CA GLU A 276 -1.00 4.35 -19.17
C GLU A 276 -2.08 4.66 -18.13
N LEU A 277 -1.71 4.73 -16.84
CA LEU A 277 -2.63 5.12 -15.76
C LEU A 277 -3.17 6.54 -15.94
N GLU A 278 -2.33 7.51 -16.28
CA GLU A 278 -2.76 8.90 -16.54
C GLU A 278 -3.64 9.00 -17.80
N ASN A 279 -3.26 8.29 -18.88
CA ASN A 279 -4.05 8.26 -20.11
C ASN A 279 -5.46 7.71 -19.88
N LYS A 280 -5.61 6.69 -19.03
CA LYS A 280 -6.92 6.13 -18.68
C LYS A 280 -7.78 7.15 -17.92
N ILE A 281 -7.18 7.90 -16.98
CA ILE A 281 -7.87 9.01 -16.27
C ILE A 281 -8.37 10.07 -17.27
N GLU A 282 -7.50 10.49 -18.20
CA GLU A 282 -7.83 11.55 -19.15
C GLU A 282 -8.81 11.12 -20.25
N ARG A 283 -8.63 9.92 -20.81
CA ARG A 283 -9.33 9.51 -22.03
C ARG A 283 -10.57 8.67 -21.78
N GLU A 284 -10.52 7.81 -20.77
CA GLU A 284 -11.64 6.92 -20.48
C GLU A 284 -12.59 7.53 -19.46
N PHE A 285 -12.06 8.19 -18.43
CA PHE A 285 -12.88 8.85 -17.42
C PHE A 285 -13.18 10.31 -17.73
N GLU A 286 -12.48 10.90 -18.71
CA GLU A 286 -12.62 12.31 -19.11
C GLU A 286 -12.30 13.29 -17.98
N TRP A 287 -11.30 12.96 -17.16
CA TRP A 287 -10.82 13.82 -16.08
C TRP A 287 -9.65 14.66 -16.55
N TRP A 288 -9.61 15.93 -16.14
CA TRP A 288 -8.56 16.86 -16.55
C TRP A 288 -7.73 17.28 -15.35
N TYR A 289 -6.40 17.27 -15.51
CA TYR A 289 -5.51 17.79 -14.49
C TYR A 289 -5.33 19.30 -14.63
N TYR A 290 -5.68 20.04 -13.58
CA TYR A 290 -5.55 21.49 -13.56
C TYR A 290 -4.26 21.88 -12.85
N GLU A 291 -3.19 22.13 -13.61
CA GLU A 291 -1.86 22.41 -13.05
C GLU A 291 -1.87 23.60 -12.07
N GLN A 292 -2.66 24.65 -12.34
CA GLN A 292 -2.73 25.83 -11.45
C GLN A 292 -3.35 25.52 -10.09
N LYS A 293 -4.28 24.56 -10.04
CA LYS A 293 -4.97 24.14 -8.81
C LYS A 293 -4.38 22.85 -8.22
N GLN A 294 -3.48 22.21 -8.96
CA GLN A 294 -2.83 20.95 -8.62
C GLN A 294 -3.83 19.85 -8.22
N THR A 295 -4.91 19.70 -8.99
CA THR A 295 -5.99 18.74 -8.72
C THR A 295 -6.57 18.20 -10.04
N TRP A 296 -7.15 17.01 -9.97
CA TRP A 296 -7.97 16.47 -11.03
C TRP A 296 -9.42 16.91 -10.88
N GLN A 297 -10.10 17.18 -11.98
CA GLN A 297 -11.55 17.38 -11.96
C GLN A 297 -12.22 16.55 -13.06
N PRO A 298 -13.35 15.90 -12.77
CA PRO A 298 -14.16 15.27 -13.80
C PRO A 298 -14.60 16.33 -14.82
N GLY A 299 -14.59 15.97 -16.11
CA GLY A 299 -15.24 16.77 -17.14
C GLY A 299 -16.72 17.01 -16.81
N GLU A 300 -17.27 18.11 -17.32
CA GLU A 300 -18.71 18.36 -17.22
C GLU A 300 -19.46 17.32 -18.07
N ASN A 301 -19.98 16.28 -17.43
CA ASN A 301 -20.76 15.26 -18.12
C ASN A 301 -22.09 15.88 -18.63
N PRO A 302 -22.40 15.84 -19.94
CA PRO A 302 -23.62 16.46 -20.50
C PRO A 302 -24.93 15.91 -19.91
N ASP A 303 -24.91 14.70 -19.34
CA ASP A 303 -26.09 13.96 -18.92
C ASP A 303 -26.46 14.09 -17.43
N GLY A 304 -25.77 14.96 -16.67
CA GLY A 304 -26.12 15.27 -15.28
C GLY A 304 -25.98 14.13 -14.27
N ARG A 305 -25.51 12.95 -14.71
CA ARG A 305 -25.00 11.90 -13.82
C ARG A 305 -23.55 12.26 -13.51
N ARG A 306 -23.31 12.76 -12.29
CA ARG A 306 -21.95 12.76 -11.74
C ARG A 306 -21.50 11.29 -11.72
N LEU A 307 -20.40 11.03 -12.45
CA LEU A 307 -19.76 9.72 -12.60
C LEU A 307 -19.43 9.09 -11.26
#